data_AF-A0A9E3G2B8-F1
#
_entry.id   AF-A0A9E3G2B8-F1
#
_cell.length_a   1.000
_cell.length_b   1.000
_cell.length_c   1.000
_cell.angle_alpha   90.00
_cell.angle_beta   90.00
_cell.angle_gamma   90.00
#
_symmetry.space_group_name_H-M   'P 1'
#
loop_
_entity.id
_entity.type
_entity.pdbx_description
1 polymer ?
#
loop_
_entity_poly.entity_id
_entity_poly.type
_entity_poly.pdbx_seq_one_letter_code
_entity_poly.pdbx_strand_id
1 'polypeptide(L)'
;MRKRPNRAPGITRGLVALLWLGAGLGCVPKKPVTLSEQPPPETSPVQTAETTPTPSPSPSLAPIPTPVPSPETFLPRSRYEVAQLFNGFEIHSRLSSAEGQIAALEKKDPNAYVLNLDVQVRVPKPAQTLDELQTPDPQLSSTLPQLPELLKAAKVSTCYYGLYRLKTENLSRALGRLDQMVSRQNFFDCNTMLELTGTASGRKALLIQAPMDVNADGSDADRTYAVDGSSPNFQPFTSYRWSKRTDRPSQFLADRENRLKGLQAEFDAKGTSPDRKKAVRELIDEFQRQIADLKRFSYLVAMNDPYIVLPGFMLRPPALPFTPKFGDYVVVIFRGKLYPALLGDAGPSYKMGEGSLRLATTLNAKANALNRPVSDVAVTYLVFPGSAESQPGPPDLAQLRTRCESLLGEIGGYQGELWAWPDLLAPTPTPTPTPTATASPSPTPGPPSEASPSPAGKQESSAEHSEHAEKRKHPQITQIDTD
;
A
#
# COMPACT_ATOMS: atom_id res chain seq x y z
N MET A 1 54.11 1.97 -44.36
CA MET A 1 54.85 2.98 -43.56
C MET A 1 53.86 3.78 -42.71
N ARG A 2 54.23 4.03 -41.44
CA ARG A 2 53.66 4.98 -40.46
C ARG A 2 52.33 4.62 -39.75
N LYS A 3 52.53 3.95 -38.61
CA LYS A 3 51.76 4.02 -37.35
C LYS A 3 51.58 5.48 -36.87
N ARG A 4 50.46 5.76 -36.17
CA ARG A 4 50.37 6.42 -34.83
C ARG A 4 48.89 6.57 -34.35
N PRO A 5 48.60 6.88 -33.06
CA PRO A 5 47.84 5.98 -32.18
C PRO A 5 46.67 6.61 -31.39
N ASN A 6 46.05 5.78 -30.53
CA ASN A 6 45.14 6.04 -29.41
C ASN A 6 45.36 7.33 -28.59
N ARG A 7 44.25 8.00 -28.19
CA ARG A 7 43.92 8.30 -26.77
C ARG A 7 42.47 8.81 -26.60
N ALA A 8 41.83 8.35 -25.53
CA ALA A 8 40.46 8.61 -25.09
C ALA A 8 40.25 10.03 -24.49
N PRO A 9 38.99 10.44 -24.25
CA PRO A 9 38.65 11.35 -23.17
C PRO A 9 37.83 10.66 -22.06
N GLY A 10 38.16 10.98 -20.81
CA GLY A 10 37.49 10.50 -19.62
C GLY A 10 36.13 11.16 -19.39
N ILE A 11 35.24 10.40 -18.75
CA ILE A 11 33.94 10.88 -18.26
C ILE A 11 34.01 10.87 -16.73
N THR A 12 34.13 12.06 -16.16
CA THR A 12 33.99 12.31 -14.72
C THR A 12 32.49 12.43 -14.41
N ARG A 13 31.89 11.43 -13.75
CA ARG A 13 30.51 11.50 -13.26
C ARG A 13 30.48 12.15 -11.88
N GLY A 14 29.95 13.37 -11.82
CA GLY A 14 29.57 14.06 -10.59
C GLY A 14 28.25 13.48 -10.04
N LEU A 15 28.31 13.03 -8.79
CA LEU A 15 27.22 12.54 -7.97
C LEU A 15 26.36 13.74 -7.52
N VAL A 16 25.06 13.76 -7.83
CA VAL A 16 24.12 14.78 -7.32
C VAL A 16 23.24 14.15 -6.25
N ALA A 17 23.44 14.56 -5.00
CA ALA A 17 22.59 14.26 -3.87
C ALA A 17 21.47 15.31 -3.79
N LEU A 18 20.20 14.88 -3.85
CA LEU A 18 19.05 15.74 -3.57
C LEU A 18 18.82 15.81 -2.05
N LEU A 19 19.07 16.98 -1.46
CA LEU A 19 18.55 17.38 -0.16
C LEU A 19 17.13 17.95 -0.34
N TRP A 20 16.17 17.38 0.38
CA TRP A 20 14.88 18.01 0.65
C TRP A 20 14.96 18.75 1.98
N LEU A 21 14.79 20.07 1.96
CA LEU A 21 14.46 20.88 3.15
C LEU A 21 13.05 21.45 2.94
N GLY A 22 12.16 21.16 3.89
CA GLY A 22 10.80 21.68 3.92
C GLY A 22 10.75 23.15 4.34
N ALA A 23 9.81 23.88 3.75
CA ALA A 23 9.39 25.20 4.19
C ALA A 23 7.85 25.29 4.09
N GLY A 24 7.22 25.80 5.15
CA GLY A 24 5.82 26.23 5.07
C GLY A 24 5.08 26.31 6.41
N LEU A 25 5.31 27.37 7.18
CA LEU A 25 4.27 27.95 8.05
C LEU A 25 4.12 29.42 7.68
N GLY A 26 3.04 29.72 6.96
CA GLY A 26 2.61 31.06 6.61
C GLY A 26 1.87 31.71 7.78
N CYS A 27 2.27 32.94 8.11
CA CYS A 27 1.53 33.83 9.01
C CYS A 27 0.28 34.39 8.30
N VAL A 28 -0.86 34.34 8.99
CA VAL A 28 -2.08 35.11 8.67
C VAL A 28 -2.35 36.03 9.87
N PRO A 29 -2.64 37.33 9.68
CA PRO A 29 -2.82 38.25 10.80
C PRO A 29 -4.21 38.09 11.44
N LYS A 30 -4.25 37.87 12.77
CA LYS A 30 -5.48 37.93 13.57
C LYS A 30 -5.69 39.35 14.13
N LYS A 31 -6.90 39.88 13.95
CA LYS A 31 -7.41 41.11 14.60
C LYS A 31 -7.54 40.92 16.13
N PRO A 32 -7.42 41.98 16.93
CA PRO A 32 -7.44 41.90 18.39
C PRO A 32 -8.88 41.71 18.91
N VAL A 33 -9.05 40.80 19.86
CA VAL A 33 -10.28 40.63 20.64
C VAL A 33 -10.06 41.26 22.01
N THR A 34 -10.91 42.23 22.31
CA THR A 34 -11.02 43.00 23.55
C THR A 34 -11.45 42.10 24.71
N LEU A 35 -10.77 42.21 25.87
CA LEU A 35 -11.22 41.62 27.14
C LEU A 35 -12.51 42.32 27.60
N SER A 36 -13.57 41.54 27.83
CA SER A 36 -14.80 41.99 28.48
C SER A 36 -14.76 41.58 29.95
N GLU A 37 -14.74 42.58 30.82
CA GLU A 37 -14.82 42.48 32.27
C GLU A 37 -16.30 42.29 32.67
N GLN A 38 -16.60 41.32 33.55
CA GLN A 38 -17.96 41.07 34.06
C GLN A 38 -18.05 41.51 35.54
N PRO A 39 -19.18 42.11 35.99
CA PRO A 39 -19.29 42.81 37.28
C PRO A 39 -19.74 41.88 38.43
N PRO A 40 -19.63 42.33 39.70
CA PRO A 40 -19.92 41.49 40.86
C PRO A 40 -21.41 41.52 41.23
N PRO A 41 -21.94 40.53 41.97
CA PRO A 41 -23.23 40.67 42.61
C PRO A 41 -23.15 40.84 44.14
N GLU A 42 -24.12 41.62 44.60
CA GLU A 42 -24.39 42.15 45.93
C GLU A 42 -24.93 41.12 46.94
N THR A 43 -24.93 41.58 48.19
CA THR A 43 -25.31 40.92 49.43
C THR A 43 -26.81 41.01 49.80
N SER A 44 -27.30 39.95 50.49
CA SER A 44 -28.32 39.90 51.58
C SER A 44 -29.84 39.80 51.24
N PRO A 45 -30.74 39.28 52.14
CA PRO A 45 -30.55 38.45 53.37
C PRO A 45 -31.63 37.34 53.68
N VAL A 46 -31.46 36.69 54.86
CA VAL A 46 -32.41 36.02 55.81
C VAL A 46 -32.82 34.53 55.60
N GLN A 47 -32.41 33.63 56.52
CA GLN A 47 -33.23 32.97 57.58
C GLN A 47 -32.53 31.78 58.24
N THR A 48 -32.62 31.71 59.56
CA THR A 48 -32.03 30.72 60.47
C THR A 48 -33.05 29.62 60.78
N ALA A 49 -32.69 28.35 60.62
CA ALA A 49 -33.29 27.23 61.35
C ALA A 49 -32.30 26.06 61.43
N GLU A 50 -32.04 25.62 62.66
CA GLU A 50 -31.07 24.60 63.04
C GLU A 50 -31.39 23.23 62.44
N THR A 51 -30.39 22.60 61.82
CA THR A 51 -30.28 21.13 61.75
C THR A 51 -28.82 20.77 62.01
N THR A 52 -28.60 20.02 63.09
CA THR A 52 -27.30 19.49 63.52
C THR A 52 -26.74 18.51 62.48
N PRO A 53 -25.49 18.68 62.00
CA PRO A 53 -24.76 17.59 61.37
C PRO A 53 -23.49 17.20 62.16
N THR A 54 -23.38 15.89 62.33
CA THR A 54 -22.20 15.06 62.61
C THR A 54 -20.86 15.67 62.14
N PRO A 55 -19.76 15.55 62.92
CA PRO A 55 -18.52 16.28 62.65
C PRO A 55 -17.87 15.85 61.33
N SER A 56 -17.69 16.82 60.43
CA SER A 56 -16.80 16.71 59.27
C SER A 56 -15.35 16.85 59.75
N PRO A 57 -14.40 15.99 59.33
CA PRO A 57 -13.01 16.11 59.71
C PRO A 57 -12.40 17.40 59.14
N SER A 58 -11.66 18.11 59.99
CA SER A 58 -10.83 19.25 59.62
C SER A 58 -9.92 18.88 58.44
N PRO A 59 -9.78 19.73 57.40
CA PRO A 59 -8.82 19.47 56.34
C PRO A 59 -7.40 19.50 56.94
N SER A 60 -6.78 18.32 57.01
CA SER A 60 -5.35 18.20 57.29
C SER A 60 -4.60 18.81 56.12
N LEU A 61 -3.89 19.91 56.35
CA LEU A 61 -2.98 20.49 55.37
C LEU A 61 -1.94 19.42 55.02
N ALA A 62 -1.98 18.95 53.77
CA ALA A 62 -0.93 18.08 53.25
C ALA A 62 0.43 18.79 53.40
N PRO A 63 1.47 18.13 53.90
CA PRO A 63 2.78 18.75 54.03
C PRO A 63 3.29 19.14 52.65
N ILE A 64 3.75 20.39 52.53
CA ILE A 64 4.46 20.89 51.34
C ILE A 64 5.65 19.95 51.12
N PRO A 65 5.82 19.35 49.92
CA PRO A 65 6.99 18.51 49.67
C PRO A 65 8.24 19.37 49.83
N THR A 66 9.11 18.98 50.77
CA THR A 66 10.39 19.65 51.02
C THR A 66 11.17 19.69 49.69
N PRO A 67 11.67 20.88 49.26
CA PRO A 67 12.45 20.96 48.04
C PRO A 67 13.69 20.08 48.21
N VAL A 68 13.87 19.12 47.31
CA VAL A 68 15.07 18.28 47.27
C VAL A 68 16.24 19.21 46.97
N PRO A 69 17.27 19.28 47.83
CA PRO A 69 18.42 20.15 47.59
C PRO A 69 19.09 19.76 46.28
N SER A 70 19.42 20.76 45.46
CA SER A 70 20.21 20.57 44.25
C SER A 70 21.55 19.91 44.61
N PRO A 71 22.04 18.94 43.81
CA PRO A 71 23.28 18.25 44.11
C PRO A 71 24.47 19.22 44.10
N GLU A 72 25.34 19.13 45.11
CA GLU A 72 26.55 19.99 45.27
C GLU A 72 27.70 19.59 44.33
N THR A 73 27.60 18.45 43.65
CA THR A 73 28.62 17.93 42.73
C THR A 73 27.95 17.13 41.62
N PHE A 74 28.58 17.06 40.44
CA PHE A 74 28.06 16.31 39.31
C PHE A 74 27.98 14.80 39.64
N LEU A 75 26.81 14.20 39.43
CA LEU A 75 26.60 12.77 39.60
C LEU A 75 26.54 12.10 38.22
N PRO A 76 27.55 11.31 37.81
CA PRO A 76 27.51 10.58 36.55
C PRO A 76 26.34 9.62 36.56
N ARG A 77 25.52 9.65 35.50
CA ARG A 77 24.36 8.78 35.35
C ARG A 77 24.56 7.89 34.13
N SER A 78 24.22 6.61 34.30
CA SER A 78 24.02 5.67 33.20
C SER A 78 22.57 5.19 33.26
N ARG A 79 21.74 5.58 32.28
CA ARG A 79 20.37 5.09 32.13
C ARG A 79 20.28 4.29 30.84
N TYR A 80 19.58 3.16 30.90
CA TYR A 80 19.30 2.27 29.78
C TYR A 80 17.79 2.24 29.55
N GLU A 81 17.36 2.52 28.33
CA GLU A 81 15.96 2.44 27.94
C GLU A 81 15.84 1.64 26.64
N VAL A 82 14.93 0.67 26.64
CA VAL A 82 14.55 -0.10 25.46
C VAL A 82 13.16 0.35 25.06
N ALA A 83 13.03 0.94 23.88
CA ALA A 83 11.75 1.38 23.31
C ALA A 83 11.61 0.89 21.87
N GLN A 84 10.39 0.60 21.42
CA GLN A 84 10.11 0.33 20.01
C GLN A 84 9.66 1.61 19.31
N LEU A 85 10.25 1.91 18.15
CA LEU A 85 9.79 2.96 17.26
C LEU A 85 8.53 2.55 16.49
N PHE A 86 7.79 3.55 16.02
CA PHE A 86 6.59 3.39 15.18
C PHE A 86 6.83 2.62 13.87
N ASN A 87 8.08 2.49 13.42
CA ASN A 87 8.49 1.76 12.22
C ASN A 87 9.00 0.33 12.49
N GLY A 88 8.92 -0.13 13.75
CA GLY A 88 9.23 -1.50 14.17
C GLY A 88 10.69 -1.76 14.51
N PHE A 89 11.53 -0.73 14.65
CA PHE A 89 12.89 -0.85 15.18
C PHE A 89 12.90 -0.79 16.71
N GLU A 90 13.76 -1.60 17.33
CA GLU A 90 14.10 -1.48 18.75
C GLU A 90 15.23 -0.47 18.91
N ILE A 91 15.02 0.53 19.75
CA ILE A 91 16.03 1.50 20.17
C ILE A 91 16.52 1.12 21.55
N HIS A 92 17.83 0.93 21.66
CA HIS A 92 18.52 0.87 22.95
C HIS A 92 19.20 2.23 23.17
N SER A 93 18.62 3.06 24.03
CA SER A 93 19.20 4.36 24.38
C SER A 93 20.02 4.23 25.66
N ARG A 94 21.27 4.71 25.61
CA ARG A 94 22.14 4.83 26.78
C ARG A 94 22.57 6.28 26.93
N LEU A 95 22.17 6.93 28.02
CA LEU A 95 22.76 8.21 28.41
C LEU A 95 23.94 7.91 29.33
N SER A 96 25.15 8.28 28.90
CA SER A 96 26.36 8.24 29.71
C SER A 96 26.84 9.66 29.92
N SER A 97 27.05 10.07 31.17
CA SER A 97 27.48 11.42 31.51
C SER A 97 28.75 11.38 32.37
N ALA A 98 29.71 12.25 32.09
CA ALA A 98 30.98 12.38 32.82
C ALA A 98 31.25 13.85 33.16
N GLU A 99 32.09 14.10 34.15
CA GLU A 99 32.50 15.45 34.50
C GLU A 99 33.45 16.00 33.42
N GLY A 100 33.09 17.16 32.86
CA GLY A 100 33.86 17.86 31.84
C GLY A 100 34.56 19.12 32.39
N GLN A 101 35.16 19.89 31.49
CA GLN A 101 35.75 21.19 31.78
C GLN A 101 34.68 22.28 31.95
N ILE A 102 35.12 23.53 32.09
CA ILE A 102 34.22 24.69 32.07
C ILE A 102 33.42 24.72 30.76
N ALA A 103 32.15 25.13 30.86
CA ALA A 103 31.21 25.15 29.72
C ALA A 103 31.72 25.97 28.50
N ALA A 104 32.59 26.97 28.73
CA ALA A 104 33.18 27.76 27.65
C ALA A 104 34.14 26.96 26.76
N LEU A 105 34.77 25.91 27.31
CA LEU A 105 35.63 24.97 26.58
C LEU A 105 34.80 23.82 25.99
N GLU A 106 33.90 23.22 26.77
CA GLU A 106 33.03 22.13 26.31
C GLU A 106 32.13 22.53 25.13
N LYS A 107 31.63 23.78 25.09
CA LYS A 107 30.88 24.30 23.94
C LYS A 107 31.67 24.30 22.62
N LYS A 108 33.00 24.32 22.69
CA LYS A 108 33.89 24.33 21.52
C LYS A 108 34.36 22.93 21.14
N ASP A 109 34.18 21.94 22.03
CA ASP A 109 34.53 20.55 21.75
C ASP A 109 33.34 19.86 21.03
N PRO A 110 33.50 19.44 19.76
CA PRO A 110 32.44 18.73 19.05
C PRO A 110 32.09 17.37 19.69
N ASN A 111 32.92 16.85 20.60
CA ASN A 111 32.69 15.58 21.27
C ASN A 111 32.00 15.70 22.64
N ALA A 112 31.80 16.93 23.15
CA ALA A 112 31.18 17.16 24.45
C ALA A 112 29.69 16.77 24.50
N TYR A 113 29.03 16.72 23.33
CA TYR A 113 27.61 16.39 23.22
C TYR A 113 27.35 15.56 21.95
N VAL A 114 27.58 14.25 22.05
CA VAL A 114 27.51 13.31 20.93
C VAL A 114 26.40 12.28 21.13
N LEU A 115 25.64 12.03 20.07
CA LEU A 115 24.74 10.89 19.96
C LEU A 115 25.36 9.87 18.99
N ASN A 116 25.62 8.66 19.49
CA ASN A 116 26.06 7.53 18.67
C ASN A 116 24.84 6.68 18.30
N LEU A 117 24.60 6.50 17.00
CA LEU A 117 23.54 5.64 16.47
C LEU A 117 24.19 4.40 15.86
N ASP A 118 23.89 3.23 16.43
CA ASP A 118 24.26 1.92 15.87
C ASP A 118 23.00 1.16 15.47
N VAL A 119 22.86 0.84 14.18
CA VAL A 119 21.71 0.10 13.64
C VAL A 119 22.19 -1.23 13.11
N GLN A 120 21.76 -2.30 13.77
CA GLN A 120 22.11 -3.67 13.41
C GLN A 120 20.97 -4.31 12.64
N VAL A 121 21.23 -4.71 11.39
CA VAL A 121 20.26 -5.38 10.53
C VAL A 121 20.81 -6.70 10.01
N ARG A 122 20.01 -7.76 10.12
CA ARG A 122 20.33 -9.07 9.55
C ARG A 122 19.71 -9.18 8.16
N VAL A 123 20.54 -9.14 7.12
CA VAL A 123 20.08 -9.39 5.75
C VAL A 123 19.69 -10.86 5.62
N PRO A 124 18.46 -11.19 5.19
CA PRO A 124 18.01 -12.56 5.09
C PRO A 124 18.70 -13.29 3.92
N LYS A 125 18.74 -14.61 4.02
CA LYS A 125 19.15 -15.49 2.92
C LYS A 125 17.91 -15.84 2.08
N PRO A 126 18.07 -16.06 0.76
CA PRO A 126 16.96 -16.46 -0.09
C PRO A 126 16.54 -17.90 0.19
N ALA A 127 15.23 -18.15 0.26
CA ALA A 127 14.67 -19.50 0.26
C ALA A 127 14.96 -20.21 -1.07
N GLN A 128 15.45 -21.45 -1.01
CA GLN A 128 15.87 -22.25 -2.17
C GLN A 128 15.31 -23.66 -2.15
N THR A 129 14.97 -24.20 -0.98
CA THR A 129 14.39 -25.55 -0.86
C THR A 129 12.88 -25.48 -0.89
N LEU A 130 12.24 -26.62 -1.19
CA LEU A 130 10.78 -26.71 -1.20
C LEU A 130 10.18 -26.36 0.18
N ASP A 131 10.76 -26.88 1.26
CA ASP A 131 10.30 -26.64 2.63
C ASP A 131 10.38 -25.15 3.02
N GLU A 132 11.45 -24.46 2.62
CA GLU A 132 11.61 -23.03 2.85
C GLU A 132 10.58 -22.21 2.07
N LEU A 133 10.26 -22.60 0.83
CA LEU A 133 9.23 -21.94 0.02
C LEU A 133 7.81 -22.24 0.53
N GLN A 134 7.60 -23.41 1.14
CA GLN A 134 6.31 -23.79 1.72
C GLN A 134 6.06 -23.20 3.11
N THR A 135 7.09 -22.67 3.78
CA THR A 135 6.94 -21.99 5.07
C THR A 135 5.92 -20.84 4.99
N PRO A 136 6.00 -19.91 4.01
CA PRO A 136 4.99 -18.87 3.84
C PRO A 136 3.75 -19.32 3.05
N ASP A 137 3.84 -20.34 2.19
CA ASP A 137 2.72 -20.89 1.41
C ASP A 137 2.73 -22.43 1.39
N PRO A 138 2.06 -23.09 2.36
CA PRO A 138 2.06 -24.54 2.45
C PRO A 138 1.48 -25.26 1.22
N GLN A 139 0.64 -24.59 0.43
CA GLN A 139 -0.04 -25.19 -0.72
C GLN A 139 0.78 -25.13 -2.01
N LEU A 140 1.93 -24.44 -2.01
CA LEU A 140 2.70 -24.17 -3.23
C LEU A 140 3.11 -25.45 -3.99
N SER A 141 3.54 -26.50 -3.28
CA SER A 141 3.93 -27.78 -3.88
C SER A 141 2.75 -28.50 -4.54
N SER A 142 1.56 -28.37 -3.97
CA SER A 142 0.34 -28.92 -4.54
C SER A 142 -0.09 -28.16 -5.80
N THR A 143 0.05 -26.83 -5.80
CA THR A 143 -0.31 -25.96 -6.93
C THR A 143 0.67 -26.09 -8.10
N LEU A 144 1.97 -26.24 -7.83
CA LEU A 144 3.02 -26.43 -8.84
C LEU A 144 3.71 -27.79 -8.63
N PRO A 145 3.13 -28.89 -9.12
CA PRO A 145 3.62 -30.24 -8.82
C PRO A 145 5.04 -30.51 -9.34
N GLN A 146 5.47 -29.81 -10.39
CA GLN A 146 6.82 -29.93 -10.96
C GLN A 146 7.84 -28.97 -10.32
N LEU A 147 7.43 -28.12 -9.37
CA LEU A 147 8.33 -27.22 -8.68
C LEU A 147 9.55 -27.93 -8.05
N PRO A 148 9.43 -29.09 -7.37
CA PRO A 148 10.58 -29.78 -6.78
C PRO A 148 11.66 -30.14 -7.81
N GLU A 149 11.26 -30.52 -9.02
CA GLU A 149 12.20 -30.81 -10.13
C GLU A 149 12.84 -29.53 -10.67
N LEU A 150 12.07 -28.46 -10.83
CA LEU A 150 12.59 -27.16 -11.27
C LEU A 150 13.64 -26.60 -10.30
N LEU A 151 13.44 -26.80 -8.98
CA LEU A 151 14.34 -26.31 -7.94
C LEU A 151 15.73 -26.96 -8.00
N LYS A 152 15.88 -28.18 -8.53
CA LYS A 152 17.19 -28.85 -8.66
C LYS A 152 18.16 -28.08 -9.55
N ALA A 153 17.65 -27.40 -10.57
CA ALA A 153 18.45 -26.58 -11.49
C ALA A 153 18.27 -25.07 -11.27
N ALA A 154 17.45 -24.68 -10.27
CA ALA A 154 17.16 -23.30 -9.99
C ALA A 154 18.40 -22.56 -9.45
N LYS A 155 18.45 -21.26 -9.74
CA LYS A 155 19.49 -20.38 -9.22
C LYS A 155 18.86 -19.18 -8.55
N VAL A 156 19.47 -18.70 -7.47
CA VAL A 156 19.07 -17.43 -6.88
C VAL A 156 19.36 -16.32 -7.88
N SER A 157 18.35 -15.52 -8.20
CA SER A 157 18.53 -14.38 -9.09
C SER A 157 19.42 -13.32 -8.45
N THR A 158 20.30 -12.72 -9.24
CA THR A 158 21.13 -11.59 -8.80
C THR A 158 20.29 -10.39 -8.35
N CYS A 159 19.03 -10.30 -8.80
CA CYS A 159 18.08 -9.28 -8.36
C CYS A 159 17.80 -9.33 -6.85
N TYR A 160 17.84 -10.50 -6.21
CA TYR A 160 17.62 -10.63 -4.77
C TYR A 160 18.70 -9.88 -3.97
N TYR A 161 19.97 -10.13 -4.29
CA TYR A 161 21.10 -9.44 -3.66
C TYR A 161 21.10 -7.95 -4.01
N GLY A 162 20.74 -7.61 -5.26
CA GLY A 162 20.56 -6.23 -5.69
C GLY A 162 19.52 -5.47 -4.87
N LEU A 163 18.37 -6.09 -4.59
CA LEU A 163 17.32 -5.52 -3.77
C LEU A 163 17.81 -5.23 -2.34
N TYR A 164 18.40 -6.22 -1.67
CA TYR A 164 18.85 -6.04 -0.28
C TYR A 164 20.02 -5.06 -0.17
N ARG A 165 20.90 -4.98 -1.17
CA ARG A 165 21.91 -3.91 -1.25
C ARG A 165 21.25 -2.52 -1.34
N LEU A 166 20.23 -2.35 -2.17
CA LEU A 166 19.53 -1.07 -2.28
C LEU A 166 18.77 -0.72 -1.00
N LYS A 167 18.21 -1.72 -0.29
CA LYS A 167 17.56 -1.54 1.01
C LYS A 167 18.55 -1.11 2.09
N THR A 168 19.73 -1.72 2.18
CA THR A 168 20.76 -1.32 3.16
C THR A 168 21.34 0.06 2.85
N GLU A 169 21.56 0.39 1.58
CA GLU A 169 21.95 1.74 1.16
C GLU A 169 20.86 2.78 1.51
N ASN A 170 19.58 2.41 1.37
CA ASN A 170 18.47 3.28 1.75
C ASN A 170 18.40 3.49 3.26
N LEU A 171 18.58 2.43 4.04
CA LEU A 171 18.64 2.48 5.50
C LEU A 171 19.79 3.39 5.95
N SER A 172 20.98 3.21 5.39
CA SER A 172 22.17 4.04 5.67
C SER A 172 21.92 5.53 5.39
N ARG A 173 21.30 5.86 4.25
CA ARG A 173 20.93 7.24 3.91
C ARG A 173 19.89 7.85 4.86
N ALA A 174 19.04 7.02 5.45
CA ALA A 174 17.98 7.45 6.36
C ALA A 174 18.40 7.50 7.84
N LEU A 175 19.62 7.07 8.23
CA LEU A 175 20.03 7.05 9.64
C LEU A 175 20.01 8.43 10.31
N GLY A 176 20.28 9.50 9.56
CA GLY A 176 20.17 10.87 10.06
C GLY A 176 18.73 11.41 10.13
N ARG A 177 17.75 10.65 9.64
CA ARG A 177 16.32 10.97 9.62
C ARG A 177 15.54 9.74 10.06
N LEU A 178 15.60 9.45 11.36
CA LEU A 178 15.01 8.25 11.98
C LEU A 178 13.53 8.07 11.61
N ASP A 179 12.81 9.18 11.39
CA ASP A 179 11.42 9.21 10.95
C ASP A 179 11.19 8.63 9.54
N GLN A 180 12.21 8.62 8.70
CA GLN A 180 12.17 8.15 7.31
C GLN A 180 12.85 6.78 7.13
N MET A 181 13.28 6.14 8.21
CA MET A 181 13.84 4.79 8.14
C MET A 181 12.80 3.80 7.62
N VAL A 182 13.23 2.94 6.70
CA VAL A 182 12.41 1.88 6.12
C VAL A 182 11.89 0.97 7.23
N SER A 183 10.58 0.76 7.31
CA SER A 183 9.99 -0.09 8.35
C SER A 183 10.51 -1.53 8.26
N ARG A 184 10.48 -2.25 9.38
CA ARG A 184 10.84 -3.68 9.42
C ARG A 184 10.09 -4.48 8.36
N GLN A 185 8.80 -4.24 8.23
CA GLN A 185 7.94 -4.89 7.24
C GLN A 185 8.43 -4.67 5.81
N ASN A 186 8.78 -3.42 5.46
CA ASN A 186 9.25 -3.10 4.11
C ASN A 186 10.71 -3.52 3.91
N PHE A 187 11.51 -3.70 4.97
CA PHE A 187 12.86 -4.23 4.82
C PHE A 187 12.84 -5.73 4.48
N PHE A 188 11.94 -6.51 5.08
CA PHE A 188 11.83 -7.96 4.94
C PHE A 188 10.71 -8.41 3.96
N ASP A 189 10.40 -7.60 2.95
CA ASP A 189 9.32 -7.82 1.99
C ASP A 189 9.65 -8.80 0.84
N CYS A 190 10.71 -9.59 0.95
CA CYS A 190 11.11 -10.53 -0.10
C CYS A 190 11.77 -11.78 0.48
N ASN A 191 11.09 -12.92 0.37
CA ASN A 191 11.59 -14.21 0.83
C ASN A 191 12.62 -14.80 -0.15
N THR A 192 12.34 -14.76 -1.45
CA THR A 192 13.24 -15.27 -2.49
C THR A 192 12.99 -14.68 -3.87
N MET A 193 13.99 -14.83 -4.75
CA MET A 193 13.86 -14.70 -6.20
C MET A 193 14.66 -15.83 -6.86
N LEU A 194 13.99 -16.75 -7.56
CA LEU A 194 14.59 -17.92 -8.18
C LEU A 194 14.39 -17.93 -9.70
N GLU A 195 15.48 -18.16 -10.41
CA GLU A 195 15.52 -18.36 -11.86
C GLU A 195 15.25 -19.84 -12.16
N LEU A 196 14.08 -20.12 -12.73
CA LEU A 196 13.60 -21.46 -13.07
C LEU A 196 13.67 -21.71 -14.58
N THR A 197 14.09 -22.90 -14.97
CA THR A 197 14.05 -23.33 -16.37
C THR A 197 13.19 -24.58 -16.49
N GLY A 198 12.14 -24.51 -17.31
CA GLY A 198 11.32 -25.66 -17.68
C GLY A 198 12.20 -26.75 -18.28
N THR A 199 12.17 -27.95 -17.70
CA THR A 199 13.08 -29.05 -18.07
C THR A 199 12.85 -29.55 -19.49
N ALA A 200 11.61 -29.58 -19.96
CA ALA A 200 11.25 -30.02 -21.31
C ALA A 200 11.28 -28.89 -22.35
N SER A 201 10.76 -27.71 -22.02
CA SER A 201 10.57 -26.60 -22.97
C SER A 201 11.75 -25.62 -23.03
N GLY A 202 12.61 -25.61 -21.99
CA GLY A 202 13.61 -24.56 -21.79
C GLY A 202 13.03 -23.21 -21.34
N ARG A 203 11.71 -23.09 -21.14
CA ARG A 203 11.01 -21.86 -20.73
C ARG A 203 11.64 -21.27 -19.48
N LYS A 204 11.96 -19.99 -19.53
CA LYS A 204 12.44 -19.23 -18.38
C LYS A 204 11.25 -18.71 -17.58
N ALA A 205 11.34 -18.87 -16.26
CA ALA A 205 10.42 -18.25 -15.32
C ALA A 205 11.22 -17.69 -14.14
N LEU A 206 10.76 -16.56 -13.59
CA LEU A 206 11.29 -15.95 -12.39
C LEU A 206 10.25 -16.09 -11.29
N LEU A 207 10.54 -16.96 -10.32
CA LEU A 207 9.71 -17.16 -9.13
C LEU A 207 10.13 -16.18 -8.06
N ILE A 208 9.18 -15.44 -7.50
CA ILE A 208 9.41 -14.44 -6.45
C ILE A 208 8.40 -14.68 -5.32
N GLN A 209 8.85 -14.66 -4.07
CA GLN A 209 7.95 -14.69 -2.90
C GLN A 209 8.04 -13.38 -2.13
N ALA A 210 6.90 -12.71 -2.01
CA ALA A 210 6.79 -11.35 -1.48
C ALA A 210 5.37 -11.13 -0.90
N PRO A 211 5.12 -10.04 -0.15
CA PRO A 211 3.75 -9.64 0.19
C PRO A 211 3.05 -9.06 -1.03
N MET A 212 1.83 -8.56 -0.85
CA MET A 212 1.17 -7.73 -1.86
C MET A 212 0.65 -6.44 -1.23
N ASP A 213 1.16 -5.33 -1.75
CA ASP A 213 0.71 -3.95 -1.54
C ASP A 213 -0.05 -3.46 -2.79
N VAL A 214 -0.68 -2.30 -2.67
CA VAL A 214 -1.60 -1.79 -3.69
C VAL A 214 -0.93 -0.75 -4.57
N ASN A 215 -1.06 -0.93 -5.89
CA ASN A 215 -0.87 0.10 -6.89
C ASN A 215 -2.26 0.52 -7.43
N ALA A 216 -2.53 1.83 -7.40
CA ALA A 216 -3.78 2.46 -7.83
C ALA A 216 -3.61 3.25 -9.15
N ASP A 217 -2.44 3.22 -9.75
CA ASP A 217 -2.03 4.04 -10.88
C ASP A 217 -2.66 3.60 -12.19
N GLY A 218 -2.55 4.54 -13.14
CA GLY A 218 -2.86 4.35 -14.53
C GLY A 218 -4.23 4.89 -14.93
N SER A 219 -4.37 5.19 -16.22
CA SER A 219 -5.57 5.77 -16.79
C SER A 219 -5.74 5.38 -18.26
N ASP A 220 -6.98 5.20 -18.70
CA ASP A 220 -7.28 4.89 -20.09
C ASP A 220 -8.55 5.58 -20.56
N ALA A 221 -8.39 6.75 -21.19
CA ALA A 221 -9.49 7.54 -21.71
C ALA A 221 -10.28 6.81 -22.80
N ASP A 222 -9.70 5.84 -23.51
CA ASP A 222 -10.40 5.10 -24.55
C ASP A 222 -11.45 4.15 -23.94
N ARG A 223 -11.10 3.49 -22.82
CA ARG A 223 -11.95 2.47 -22.17
C ARG A 223 -12.81 3.01 -21.02
N THR A 224 -12.34 3.97 -20.23
CA THR A 224 -13.08 4.46 -19.05
C THR A 224 -12.73 5.90 -18.67
N TYR A 225 -13.69 6.58 -18.03
CA TYR A 225 -13.52 7.92 -17.43
C TYR A 225 -13.76 7.91 -15.91
N ALA A 226 -13.88 6.73 -15.31
CA ALA A 226 -14.16 6.57 -13.89
C ALA A 226 -12.91 6.08 -13.15
N VAL A 227 -11.80 6.82 -13.27
CA VAL A 227 -10.56 6.53 -12.54
C VAL A 227 -10.50 7.40 -11.29
N ASP A 228 -10.39 6.80 -10.12
CA ASP A 228 -10.15 7.54 -8.88
C ASP A 228 -8.66 7.92 -8.77
N GLY A 229 -8.38 9.21 -8.92
CA GLY A 229 -7.04 9.78 -8.76
C GLY A 229 -6.83 10.52 -7.43
N SER A 230 -7.65 10.25 -6.40
CA SER A 230 -7.61 10.96 -5.13
C SER A 230 -6.43 10.59 -4.22
N SER A 231 -5.79 9.44 -4.46
CA SER A 231 -4.61 9.03 -3.68
C SER A 231 -3.46 10.03 -3.87
N PRO A 232 -2.77 10.46 -2.78
CA PRO A 232 -1.67 11.43 -2.88
C PRO A 232 -0.52 11.01 -3.80
N ASN A 233 -0.31 9.70 -3.95
CA ASN A 233 0.76 9.13 -4.76
C ASN A 233 0.29 8.68 -6.15
N PHE A 234 -0.99 8.90 -6.48
CA PHE A 234 -1.57 8.46 -7.75
C PHE A 234 -0.86 9.09 -8.95
N GLN A 235 -0.52 8.24 -9.90
CA GLN A 235 -0.06 8.65 -11.22
C GLN A 235 -1.03 8.13 -12.28
N PRO A 236 -1.45 8.95 -13.28
CA PRO A 236 -2.32 8.49 -14.35
C PRO A 236 -1.57 7.64 -15.39
N PHE A 237 -0.34 7.25 -15.11
CA PHE A 237 0.59 6.57 -15.99
C PHE A 237 1.02 5.26 -15.36
N THR A 238 1.01 4.19 -16.14
CA THR A 238 1.82 3.00 -15.86
C THR A 238 2.97 2.93 -16.85
N SER A 239 3.99 2.13 -16.55
CA SER A 239 5.10 1.93 -17.49
C SER A 239 4.68 1.14 -18.73
N TYR A 240 3.78 0.15 -18.60
CA TYR A 240 3.12 -0.49 -19.73
C TYR A 240 2.08 0.47 -20.33
N ARG A 241 2.18 0.70 -21.64
CA ARG A 241 1.34 1.67 -22.37
C ARG A 241 1.21 1.31 -23.84
N TRP A 242 0.16 1.78 -24.48
CA TRP A 242 -0.09 1.62 -25.91
C TRP A 242 -0.62 2.92 -26.53
N SER A 243 -0.52 3.04 -27.85
CA SER A 243 -1.06 4.20 -28.58
C SER A 243 -2.57 4.31 -28.39
N LYS A 244 -3.07 5.52 -28.16
CA LYS A 244 -4.50 5.78 -28.09
C LYS A 244 -5.21 5.41 -29.38
N ARG A 245 -6.46 4.97 -29.22
CA ARG A 245 -7.37 4.57 -30.29
C ARG A 245 -8.41 5.65 -30.61
N THR A 246 -8.62 6.60 -29.69
CA THR A 246 -9.60 7.68 -29.88
C THR A 246 -9.01 9.05 -29.55
N ASP A 247 -9.68 10.10 -30.03
CA ASP A 247 -9.35 11.50 -29.73
C ASP A 247 -9.88 11.96 -28.36
N ARG A 248 -10.49 11.07 -27.56
CA ARG A 248 -11.08 11.44 -26.27
C ARG A 248 -9.99 11.92 -25.31
N PRO A 249 -10.05 13.13 -24.75
CA PRO A 249 -9.00 13.64 -23.85
C PRO A 249 -9.01 12.90 -22.51
N SER A 250 -7.84 12.70 -21.89
CA SER A 250 -7.74 12.13 -20.54
C SER A 250 -8.34 13.06 -19.49
N GLN A 251 -9.03 12.49 -18.50
CA GLN A 251 -9.58 13.23 -17.35
C GLN A 251 -8.51 13.99 -16.55
N PHE A 252 -7.25 13.54 -16.63
CA PHE A 252 -6.14 14.11 -15.89
C PHE A 252 -5.37 15.19 -16.67
N LEU A 253 -5.82 15.50 -17.89
CA LEU A 253 -5.14 16.43 -18.80
C LEU A 253 -5.30 17.89 -18.36
N ALA A 254 -6.54 18.32 -18.06
CA ALA A 254 -6.84 19.71 -17.75
C ALA A 254 -6.11 20.23 -16.50
N ASP A 255 -6.09 19.44 -15.42
CA ASP A 255 -5.36 19.78 -14.20
C ASP A 255 -3.85 19.92 -14.46
N ARG A 256 -3.28 19.04 -15.29
CA ARG A 256 -1.86 19.11 -15.67
C ARG A 256 -1.54 20.33 -16.52
N GLU A 257 -2.38 20.66 -17.49
CA GLU A 257 -2.22 21.86 -18.30
C GLU A 257 -2.31 23.14 -17.44
N ASN A 258 -3.19 23.16 -16.44
CA ASN A 258 -3.29 24.27 -15.49
C ASN A 258 -2.06 24.38 -14.58
N ARG A 259 -1.55 23.25 -14.06
CA ARG A 259 -0.30 23.22 -13.29
C ARG A 259 0.90 23.68 -14.12
N LEU A 260 1.00 23.27 -15.38
CA LEU A 260 2.04 23.72 -16.30
C LEU A 260 2.00 25.25 -16.49
N LYS A 261 0.81 25.82 -16.71
CA LYS A 261 0.63 27.28 -16.81
C LYS A 261 1.09 28.01 -15.53
N GLY A 262 0.74 27.45 -14.36
CA GLY A 262 1.17 27.99 -13.07
C GLY A 262 2.70 27.97 -12.90
N LEU A 263 3.34 26.85 -13.25
CA LEU A 263 4.80 26.71 -13.21
C LEU A 263 5.50 27.67 -14.17
N GLN A 264 4.96 27.87 -15.38
CA GLN A 264 5.48 28.86 -16.34
C GLN A 264 5.39 30.29 -15.78
N ALA A 265 4.25 30.65 -15.20
CA ALA A 265 4.10 31.96 -14.55
C ALA A 265 5.09 32.15 -13.38
N GLU A 266 5.34 31.11 -12.58
CA GLU A 266 6.34 31.15 -11.50
C GLU A 266 7.77 31.31 -12.05
N PHE A 267 8.08 30.65 -13.16
CA PHE A 267 9.39 30.72 -13.80
C PHE A 267 9.69 32.14 -14.34
N ASP A 268 8.67 32.78 -14.93
CA ASP A 268 8.76 34.13 -15.50
C ASP A 268 8.70 35.25 -14.44
N ALA A 269 8.29 34.93 -13.20
CA ALA A 269 8.22 35.90 -12.13
C ALA A 269 9.61 36.48 -11.77
N LYS A 270 9.65 37.80 -11.57
CA LYS A 270 10.89 38.55 -11.30
C LYS A 270 11.49 38.28 -9.91
N GLY A 271 10.71 37.73 -8.98
CA GLY A 271 11.12 37.44 -7.60
C GLY A 271 11.63 36.02 -7.33
N THR A 272 11.59 35.13 -8.33
CA THR A 272 11.95 33.72 -8.15
C THR A 272 13.47 33.55 -8.12
N SER A 273 14.00 32.94 -7.06
CA SER A 273 15.45 32.72 -6.90
C SER A 273 16.02 31.82 -8.01
N PRO A 274 17.33 31.93 -8.34
CA PRO A 274 17.95 31.08 -9.37
C PRO A 274 17.78 29.58 -9.13
N ASP A 275 17.95 29.12 -7.88
CA ASP A 275 17.78 27.71 -7.50
C ASP A 275 16.32 27.26 -7.69
N ARG A 276 15.36 28.12 -7.32
CA ARG A 276 13.94 27.83 -7.55
C ARG A 276 13.61 27.80 -9.04
N LYS A 277 14.17 28.70 -9.86
CA LYS A 277 14.00 28.66 -11.32
C LYS A 277 14.54 27.37 -11.93
N LYS A 278 15.65 26.84 -11.42
CA LYS A 278 16.16 25.52 -11.85
C LYS A 278 15.16 24.40 -11.52
N ALA A 279 14.67 24.36 -10.29
CA ALA A 279 13.68 23.36 -9.88
C ALA A 279 12.36 23.47 -10.67
N VAL A 280 11.86 24.69 -10.88
CA VAL A 280 10.64 24.94 -11.66
C VAL A 280 10.82 24.53 -13.12
N ARG A 281 12.00 24.75 -13.72
CA ARG A 281 12.30 24.28 -15.07
C ARG A 281 12.21 22.76 -15.19
N GLU A 282 12.77 22.03 -14.24
CA GLU A 282 12.70 20.56 -14.21
C GLU A 282 11.24 20.08 -14.14
N LEU A 283 10.39 20.76 -13.35
CA LEU A 283 8.96 20.50 -13.27
C LEU A 283 8.23 20.85 -14.58
N ILE A 284 8.55 21.98 -15.22
CA ILE A 284 7.97 22.35 -16.53
C ILE A 284 8.26 21.25 -17.55
N ASP A 285 9.51 20.80 -17.65
CA ASP A 285 9.92 19.76 -18.59
C ASP A 285 9.20 18.44 -18.30
N GLU A 286 9.00 18.10 -17.02
CA GLU A 286 8.24 16.93 -16.59
C GLU A 286 6.76 17.02 -17.00
N PHE A 287 6.08 18.12 -16.66
CA PHE A 287 4.66 18.30 -16.98
C PHE A 287 4.42 18.35 -18.50
N GLN A 288 5.33 18.94 -19.27
CA GLN A 288 5.26 18.90 -20.73
C GLN A 288 5.32 17.47 -21.27
N ARG A 289 6.24 16.64 -20.77
CA ARG A 289 6.31 15.21 -21.15
C ARG A 289 5.04 14.47 -20.76
N GLN A 290 4.57 14.65 -19.53
CA GLN A 290 3.35 14.02 -19.03
C GLN A 290 2.12 14.39 -19.87
N ILE A 291 1.96 15.67 -20.25
CA ILE A 291 0.87 16.14 -21.11
C ILE A 291 0.96 15.52 -22.51
N ALA A 292 2.16 15.49 -23.09
CA ALA A 292 2.37 14.85 -24.40
C ALA A 292 2.03 13.35 -24.36
N ASP A 293 2.42 12.68 -23.28
CA ASP A 293 2.14 11.26 -23.05
C ASP A 293 0.64 10.99 -22.88
N LEU A 294 -0.09 11.75 -22.05
CA LEU A 294 -1.57 11.60 -21.91
C LEU A 294 -2.35 11.89 -23.21
N LYS A 295 -1.78 12.69 -24.11
CA LYS A 295 -2.37 12.96 -25.43
C LYS A 295 -2.15 11.79 -26.40
N ARG A 296 -1.10 11.00 -26.23
CA ARG A 296 -0.66 9.99 -27.20
C ARG A 296 -0.94 8.55 -26.77
N PHE A 297 -0.88 8.26 -25.47
CA PHE A 297 -0.91 6.91 -24.94
C PHE A 297 -2.07 6.66 -23.98
N SER A 298 -2.49 5.40 -23.93
CA SER A 298 -3.34 4.81 -22.92
C SER A 298 -2.53 3.84 -22.06
N TYR A 299 -2.99 3.63 -20.83
CA TYR A 299 -2.29 2.90 -19.78
C TYR A 299 -3.18 1.84 -19.17
N LEU A 300 -2.59 0.94 -18.38
CA LEU A 300 -3.40 0.04 -17.55
C LEU A 300 -4.20 0.86 -16.55
N VAL A 301 -5.34 0.34 -16.09
CA VAL A 301 -6.18 0.97 -15.06
C VAL A 301 -6.24 0.03 -13.88
N ALA A 302 -5.70 0.42 -12.72
CA ALA A 302 -5.58 -0.43 -11.53
C ALA A 302 -6.86 -1.17 -11.12
N MET A 303 -8.04 -0.55 -11.29
CA MET A 303 -9.33 -1.18 -10.98
C MET A 303 -9.82 -2.19 -12.02
N ASN A 304 -9.36 -2.07 -13.27
CA ASN A 304 -9.89 -2.84 -14.39
C ASN A 304 -8.91 -3.87 -14.92
N ASP A 305 -7.61 -3.66 -14.77
CA ASP A 305 -6.60 -4.52 -15.39
C ASP A 305 -5.79 -5.27 -14.33
N PRO A 306 -5.69 -6.59 -14.41
CA PRO A 306 -4.86 -7.37 -13.50
C PRO A 306 -3.39 -7.25 -13.89
N TYR A 307 -2.62 -6.52 -13.08
CA TYR A 307 -1.18 -6.40 -13.26
C TYR A 307 -0.42 -6.42 -11.94
N ILE A 308 0.89 -6.65 -12.04
CA ILE A 308 1.86 -6.54 -10.96
C ILE A 308 2.90 -5.47 -11.26
N VAL A 309 3.63 -5.10 -10.23
CA VAL A 309 4.67 -4.09 -10.26
C VAL A 309 5.95 -4.72 -9.74
N LEU A 310 7.05 -4.51 -10.46
CA LEU A 310 8.38 -4.92 -10.02
C LEU A 310 9.26 -3.70 -9.78
N PRO A 311 10.25 -3.77 -8.86
CA PRO A 311 11.22 -2.70 -8.68
C PRO A 311 11.86 -2.31 -10.01
N GLY A 312 11.92 -1.01 -10.29
CA GLY A 312 12.45 -0.53 -11.57
C GLY A 312 13.89 -0.99 -11.86
N PHE A 313 14.70 -1.32 -10.84
CA PHE A 313 16.06 -1.82 -11.06
C PHE A 313 16.13 -3.20 -11.71
N MET A 314 15.06 -4.01 -11.62
CA MET A 314 14.98 -5.33 -12.25
C MET A 314 14.70 -5.24 -13.76
N LEU A 315 14.19 -4.09 -14.21
CA LEU A 315 13.69 -3.88 -15.58
C LEU A 315 14.68 -3.11 -16.47
N ARG A 316 15.72 -2.53 -15.86
CA ARG A 316 16.78 -1.76 -16.51
C ARG A 316 17.98 -2.56 -17.06
N PRO A 317 18.36 -3.74 -16.51
CA PRO A 317 19.56 -4.45 -16.98
C PRO A 317 19.49 -4.81 -18.46
N PRO A 318 20.65 -5.04 -19.11
CA PRO A 318 20.69 -5.61 -20.46
C PRO A 318 19.84 -6.88 -20.53
N ALA A 319 19.29 -7.19 -21.71
CA ALA A 319 18.39 -8.32 -21.91
C ALA A 319 19.09 -9.67 -21.61
N LEU A 320 19.10 -10.08 -20.33
CA LEU A 320 19.49 -11.41 -19.90
C LEU A 320 18.26 -12.34 -19.97
N PRO A 321 18.46 -13.67 -20.01
CA PRO A 321 17.36 -14.62 -20.21
C PRO A 321 16.22 -14.54 -19.18
N PHE A 322 16.52 -14.04 -17.98
CA PHE A 322 15.56 -13.89 -16.88
C PHE A 322 15.14 -12.45 -16.61
N THR A 323 15.57 -11.49 -17.44
CA THR A 323 15.23 -10.07 -17.25
C THR A 323 13.78 -9.82 -17.66
N PRO A 324 12.90 -9.45 -16.71
CA PRO A 324 11.50 -9.18 -17.02
C PRO A 324 11.35 -7.87 -17.80
N LYS A 325 10.27 -7.77 -18.59
CA LYS A 325 9.91 -6.60 -19.39
C LYS A 325 8.43 -6.28 -19.24
N PHE A 326 8.08 -5.01 -19.41
CA PHE A 326 6.67 -4.61 -19.39
C PHE A 326 5.86 -5.39 -20.42
N GLY A 327 4.70 -5.88 -19.99
CA GLY A 327 3.83 -6.74 -20.79
C GLY A 327 4.15 -8.22 -20.73
N ASP A 328 5.24 -8.64 -20.05
CA ASP A 328 5.45 -10.06 -19.78
C ASP A 328 4.29 -10.61 -18.95
N TYR A 329 3.86 -11.82 -19.28
CA TYR A 329 2.82 -12.54 -18.56
C TYR A 329 3.33 -12.97 -17.19
N VAL A 330 2.44 -12.89 -16.21
CA VAL A 330 2.71 -13.23 -14.81
C VAL A 330 1.55 -14.08 -14.30
N VAL A 331 1.86 -15.07 -13.48
CA VAL A 331 0.86 -15.79 -12.69
C VAL A 331 1.13 -15.50 -11.23
N VAL A 332 0.15 -14.92 -10.54
CA VAL A 332 0.21 -14.69 -9.11
C VAL A 332 -0.48 -15.85 -8.41
N ILE A 333 0.20 -16.49 -7.47
CA ILE A 333 -0.29 -17.65 -6.74
C ILE A 333 -0.48 -17.24 -5.28
N PHE A 334 -1.69 -17.50 -4.78
CA PHE A 334 -2.03 -17.25 -3.39
C PHE A 334 -3.11 -18.22 -2.94
N ARG A 335 -2.86 -18.95 -1.85
CA ARG A 335 -3.82 -19.90 -1.24
C ARG A 335 -4.41 -20.90 -2.25
N GLY A 336 -3.53 -21.50 -3.06
CA GLY A 336 -3.91 -22.53 -4.03
C GLY A 336 -4.63 -22.04 -5.28
N LYS A 337 -4.84 -20.73 -5.44
CA LYS A 337 -5.44 -20.12 -6.63
C LYS A 337 -4.37 -19.41 -7.46
N LEU A 338 -4.54 -19.43 -8.78
CA LEU A 338 -3.62 -18.83 -9.74
C LEU A 338 -4.32 -17.68 -10.47
N TYR A 339 -3.72 -16.50 -10.45
CA TYR A 339 -4.28 -15.27 -11.00
C TYR A 339 -3.42 -14.79 -12.17
N PRO A 340 -3.89 -14.94 -13.42
CA PRO A 340 -3.23 -14.38 -14.59
C PRO A 340 -3.10 -12.87 -14.47
N ALA A 341 -1.93 -12.31 -14.78
CA ALA A 341 -1.66 -10.88 -14.72
C ALA A 341 -0.57 -10.50 -15.74
N LEU A 342 -0.36 -9.21 -15.93
CA LEU A 342 0.77 -8.67 -16.68
C LEU A 342 1.77 -7.98 -15.76
N LEU A 343 3.03 -7.89 -16.20
CA LEU A 343 3.95 -6.92 -15.64
C LEU A 343 3.62 -5.52 -16.17
N GLY A 344 2.94 -4.73 -15.35
CA GLY A 344 2.33 -3.47 -15.76
C GLY A 344 3.15 -2.23 -15.45
N ASP A 345 3.92 -2.24 -14.36
CA ASP A 345 4.57 -1.03 -13.89
C ASP A 345 5.90 -1.25 -13.16
N ALA A 346 6.66 -0.16 -12.99
CA ALA A 346 7.92 -0.11 -12.27
C ALA A 346 7.77 0.64 -10.95
N GLY A 347 7.96 -0.09 -9.85
CA GLY A 347 7.88 0.47 -8.50
C GLY A 347 9.22 0.98 -7.97
N PRO A 348 9.22 1.50 -6.73
CA PRO A 348 10.44 1.90 -6.03
C PRO A 348 11.49 0.79 -6.03
N SER A 349 12.77 1.14 -6.22
CA SER A 349 13.84 0.15 -6.40
C SER A 349 14.18 -0.66 -5.13
N TYR A 350 13.55 -0.37 -4.00
CA TYR A 350 13.81 -0.99 -2.71
C TYR A 350 12.55 -1.62 -2.09
N LYS A 351 11.46 -1.80 -2.85
CA LYS A 351 10.20 -2.37 -2.37
C LYS A 351 9.72 -3.48 -3.30
N MET A 352 9.22 -4.57 -2.74
CA MET A 352 8.67 -5.70 -3.48
C MET A 352 7.18 -5.90 -3.21
N GLY A 353 6.52 -6.54 -4.17
CA GLY A 353 5.17 -7.05 -3.99
C GLY A 353 4.11 -5.97 -4.11
N GLU A 354 3.95 -5.37 -5.29
CA GLU A 354 2.86 -4.43 -5.57
C GLU A 354 1.99 -5.00 -6.69
N GLY A 355 0.68 -4.81 -6.58
CA GLY A 355 -0.31 -5.28 -7.55
C GLY A 355 -1.43 -4.29 -7.77
N SER A 356 -2.04 -4.36 -8.94
CA SER A 356 -3.24 -3.60 -9.30
C SER A 356 -4.31 -3.72 -8.20
N LEU A 357 -5.07 -2.64 -7.99
CA LEU A 357 -6.19 -2.63 -7.05
C LEU A 357 -7.22 -3.73 -7.35
N ARG A 358 -7.40 -4.11 -8.63
CA ARG A 358 -8.19 -5.25 -9.07
C ARG A 358 -7.71 -6.58 -8.47
N LEU A 359 -6.40 -6.84 -8.60
CA LEU A 359 -5.79 -8.04 -8.03
C LEU A 359 -5.90 -8.02 -6.49
N ALA A 360 -5.57 -6.88 -5.88
CA ALA A 360 -5.61 -6.71 -4.44
C ALA A 360 -7.01 -6.96 -3.84
N THR A 361 -8.05 -6.34 -4.40
CA THR A 361 -9.44 -6.52 -3.96
C THR A 361 -9.97 -7.93 -4.17
N THR A 362 -9.44 -8.64 -5.19
CA THR A 362 -9.76 -10.06 -5.42
C THR A 362 -9.13 -10.96 -4.35
N LEU A 363 -7.90 -10.68 -3.91
CA LEU A 363 -7.26 -11.42 -2.83
C LEU A 363 -7.87 -11.09 -1.46
N ASN A 364 -8.28 -9.83 -1.27
CA ASN A 364 -8.88 -9.34 -0.04
C ASN A 364 -9.83 -8.19 -0.34
N ALA A 365 -11.14 -8.41 -0.18
CA ALA A 365 -12.17 -7.41 -0.48
C ALA A 365 -12.05 -6.09 0.32
N LYS A 366 -11.29 -6.07 1.42
CA LYS A 366 -11.02 -4.85 2.21
C LYS A 366 -9.84 -4.04 1.69
N ALA A 367 -9.11 -4.54 0.68
CA ALA A 367 -7.97 -3.84 0.12
C ALA A 367 -8.40 -2.53 -0.57
N ASN A 368 -7.59 -1.50 -0.41
CA ASN A 368 -7.78 -0.19 -1.05
C ASN A 368 -6.42 0.52 -1.14
N ALA A 369 -6.37 1.74 -1.66
CA ALA A 369 -5.12 2.50 -1.80
C ALA A 369 -4.31 2.68 -0.50
N LEU A 370 -4.95 2.52 0.67
CA LEU A 370 -4.33 2.64 1.99
C LEU A 370 -4.25 1.31 2.76
N ASN A 371 -4.94 0.26 2.30
CA ASN A 371 -5.02 -1.02 2.97
C ASN A 371 -4.56 -2.15 2.05
N ARG A 372 -3.45 -2.79 2.42
CA ARG A 372 -2.86 -3.87 1.62
C ARG A 372 -3.61 -5.19 1.76
N PRO A 373 -3.65 -6.02 0.70
CA PRO A 373 -4.34 -7.31 0.75
C PRO A 373 -3.59 -8.37 1.55
N VAL A 374 -2.24 -8.42 1.47
CA VAL A 374 -1.41 -9.47 2.07
C VAL A 374 -0.14 -8.86 2.66
N SER A 375 0.06 -9.00 3.97
CA SER A 375 1.26 -8.49 4.66
C SER A 375 2.41 -9.48 4.73
N ASP A 376 2.14 -10.78 4.75
CA ASP A 376 3.18 -11.82 4.80
C ASP A 376 3.77 -12.08 3.42
N VAL A 377 4.99 -12.65 3.36
CA VAL A 377 5.68 -13.05 2.11
C VAL A 377 5.07 -14.30 1.46
N ALA A 378 3.75 -14.46 1.56
CA ALA A 378 2.97 -15.63 1.17
C ALA A 378 2.45 -15.58 -0.28
N VAL A 379 2.69 -14.49 -1.01
CA VAL A 379 2.32 -14.39 -2.42
C VAL A 379 3.48 -14.83 -3.28
N THR A 380 3.24 -15.81 -4.14
CA THR A 380 4.22 -16.26 -5.13
C THR A 380 3.91 -15.64 -6.48
N TYR A 381 4.85 -14.88 -7.03
CA TYR A 381 4.78 -14.29 -8.36
C TYR A 381 5.63 -15.12 -9.31
N LEU A 382 5.02 -15.64 -10.36
CA LEU A 382 5.70 -16.38 -11.41
C LEU A 382 5.70 -15.55 -12.68
N VAL A 383 6.79 -14.84 -12.91
CA VAL A 383 6.99 -13.98 -14.08
C VAL A 383 7.59 -14.81 -15.20
N PHE A 384 7.12 -14.62 -16.44
CA PHE A 384 7.66 -15.32 -17.61
C PHE A 384 8.39 -14.33 -18.54
N PRO A 385 9.70 -14.11 -18.33
CA PRO A 385 10.49 -13.19 -19.16
C PRO A 385 10.42 -13.49 -20.66
N GLY A 386 10.27 -12.45 -21.46
CA GLY A 386 10.23 -12.55 -22.93
C GLY A 386 8.95 -13.19 -23.46
N SER A 387 7.86 -13.10 -22.72
CA SER A 387 6.53 -13.56 -23.12
C SER A 387 5.62 -12.45 -23.61
N ALA A 388 6.03 -11.18 -23.42
CA ALA A 388 5.30 -10.00 -23.86
C ALA A 388 4.95 -10.03 -25.35
N GLU A 389 3.74 -9.55 -25.67
CA GLU A 389 3.30 -9.37 -27.05
C GLU A 389 4.18 -8.33 -27.78
N SER A 390 4.35 -8.52 -29.09
CA SER A 390 5.17 -7.61 -29.90
C SER A 390 4.56 -6.21 -30.04
N GLN A 391 3.23 -6.11 -29.97
CA GLN A 391 2.48 -4.87 -30.00
C GLN A 391 1.72 -4.70 -28.68
N PRO A 392 2.08 -3.70 -27.86
CA PRO A 392 1.35 -3.40 -26.64
C PRO A 392 -0.09 -2.97 -26.95
N GLY A 393 -1.03 -3.36 -26.10
CA GLY A 393 -2.45 -3.04 -26.24
C GLY A 393 -3.21 -3.18 -24.92
N PRO A 394 -4.49 -2.79 -24.89
CA PRO A 394 -5.33 -3.05 -23.73
C PRO A 394 -5.38 -4.57 -23.46
N PRO A 395 -5.31 -5.02 -22.20
CA PRO A 395 -5.32 -6.44 -21.89
C PRO A 395 -6.60 -7.12 -22.37
N ASP A 396 -6.45 -8.17 -23.19
CA ASP A 396 -7.52 -9.14 -23.45
C ASP A 396 -7.48 -10.19 -22.33
N LEU A 397 -8.51 -10.22 -21.49
CA LEU A 397 -8.56 -11.07 -20.30
C LEU A 397 -8.63 -12.57 -20.63
N ALA A 398 -9.26 -12.93 -21.76
CA ALA A 398 -9.35 -14.32 -22.20
C ALA A 398 -8.02 -14.79 -22.80
N GLN A 399 -7.40 -13.95 -23.62
CA GLN A 399 -6.05 -14.19 -24.13
C GLN A 399 -5.04 -14.27 -22.98
N LEU A 400 -5.10 -13.35 -22.02
CA LEU A 400 -4.26 -13.31 -20.82
C LEU A 400 -4.29 -14.66 -20.09
N ARG A 401 -5.48 -15.16 -19.80
CA ARG A 401 -5.66 -16.48 -19.16
C ARG A 401 -5.04 -17.59 -20.00
N THR A 402 -5.36 -17.64 -21.29
CA THR A 402 -4.90 -18.70 -22.21
C THR A 402 -3.37 -18.71 -22.33
N ARG A 403 -2.74 -17.54 -22.40
CA ARG A 403 -1.28 -17.41 -22.47
C ARG A 403 -0.61 -17.83 -21.17
N CYS A 404 -1.13 -17.41 -20.02
CA CYS A 404 -0.66 -17.88 -18.72
C CYS A 404 -0.79 -19.39 -18.56
N GLU A 405 -1.91 -19.98 -18.99
CA GLU A 405 -2.13 -21.44 -18.97
C GLU A 405 -1.09 -22.18 -19.81
N SER A 406 -0.83 -21.72 -21.04
CA SER A 406 0.22 -22.28 -21.90
C SER A 406 1.60 -22.21 -21.25
N LEU A 407 1.95 -21.06 -20.65
CA LEU A 407 3.25 -20.85 -20.02
C LEU A 407 3.44 -21.70 -18.75
N LEU A 408 2.37 -21.92 -17.97
CA LEU A 408 2.37 -22.87 -16.86
C LEU A 408 2.62 -24.29 -17.38
N GLY A 409 1.97 -24.69 -18.48
CA GLY A 409 2.20 -25.98 -19.13
C GLY A 409 3.68 -26.18 -19.53
N GLU A 410 4.32 -25.15 -20.06
CA GLU A 410 5.73 -25.19 -20.48
C GLU A 410 6.71 -25.43 -19.31
N ILE A 411 6.35 -25.10 -18.07
CA ILE A 411 7.18 -25.33 -16.88
C ILE A 411 6.73 -26.56 -16.05
N GLY A 412 5.84 -27.39 -16.58
CA GLY A 412 5.41 -28.63 -15.93
C GLY A 412 3.96 -28.62 -15.39
N GLY A 413 3.18 -27.60 -15.73
CA GLY A 413 1.75 -27.52 -15.42
C GLY A 413 1.44 -27.00 -14.00
N TYR A 414 0.15 -27.00 -13.69
CA TYR A 414 -0.38 -26.52 -12.42
C TYR A 414 -1.56 -27.39 -11.95
N GLN A 415 -1.91 -27.27 -10.68
CA GLN A 415 -3.15 -27.79 -10.10
C GLN A 415 -3.91 -26.66 -9.42
N GLY A 416 -5.23 -26.78 -9.37
CA GLY A 416 -6.12 -25.78 -8.77
C GLY A 416 -6.80 -24.89 -9.81
N GLU A 417 -7.39 -23.81 -9.32
CA GLU A 417 -8.19 -22.89 -10.13
C GLU A 417 -7.29 -21.82 -10.75
N LEU A 418 -7.15 -21.83 -12.08
CA LEU A 418 -6.73 -20.64 -12.81
C LEU A 418 -7.92 -19.67 -12.84
N TRP A 419 -7.72 -18.44 -12.39
CA TRP A 419 -8.77 -17.45 -12.19
C TRP A 419 -9.24 -16.84 -13.53
N ALA A 420 -10.56 -16.69 -13.68
CA ALA A 420 -11.17 -16.05 -14.84
C ALA A 420 -11.60 -14.63 -14.44
N TRP A 421 -10.98 -13.63 -15.07
CA TRP A 421 -11.27 -12.24 -14.79
C TRP A 421 -12.61 -11.81 -15.41
N PRO A 422 -13.59 -11.33 -14.63
CA PRO A 422 -14.83 -10.79 -15.18
C PRO A 422 -14.55 -9.53 -16.01
N ASP A 423 -15.23 -9.33 -17.14
CA ASP A 423 -15.09 -8.07 -17.87
C ASP A 423 -15.89 -6.97 -17.16
N LEU A 424 -15.19 -6.02 -16.53
CA LEU A 424 -15.78 -4.89 -15.82
C LEU A 424 -16.10 -3.71 -16.74
N LEU A 425 -15.64 -3.76 -18.00
CA LEU A 425 -15.83 -2.72 -18.99
C LEU A 425 -16.93 -3.06 -19.99
N ALA A 426 -17.38 -4.32 -20.02
CA ALA A 426 -18.53 -4.73 -20.81
C ALA A 426 -19.80 -4.00 -20.34
N PRO A 427 -20.64 -3.51 -21.26
CA PRO A 427 -21.93 -2.96 -20.89
C PRO A 427 -22.76 -4.04 -20.18
N THR A 428 -23.26 -3.73 -18.98
CA THR A 428 -24.19 -4.61 -18.25
C THR A 428 -25.35 -4.96 -19.18
N PRO A 429 -25.69 -6.25 -19.36
CA PRO A 429 -26.82 -6.63 -20.20
C PRO A 429 -28.08 -5.95 -19.67
N THR A 430 -28.73 -5.15 -20.51
CA THR A 430 -30.04 -4.57 -20.22
C THR A 430 -30.98 -5.72 -19.85
N PRO A 431 -31.67 -5.70 -18.70
CA PRO A 431 -32.62 -6.75 -18.38
C PRO A 431 -33.64 -6.84 -19.50
N THR A 432 -33.73 -8.02 -20.14
CA THR A 432 -34.78 -8.31 -21.10
C THR A 432 -36.11 -8.05 -20.42
N PRO A 433 -37.00 -7.19 -20.97
CA PRO A 433 -38.29 -6.94 -20.33
C PRO A 433 -39.03 -8.28 -20.23
N THR A 434 -39.31 -8.69 -18.99
CA THR A 434 -40.20 -9.82 -18.72
C THR A 434 -41.53 -9.50 -19.38
N PRO A 435 -42.08 -10.37 -20.26
CA PRO A 435 -43.36 -10.12 -20.88
C PRO A 435 -44.43 -10.01 -19.77
N THR A 436 -45.09 -8.87 -19.70
CA THR A 436 -46.27 -8.64 -18.87
C THR A 436 -47.29 -9.73 -19.18
N ALA A 437 -47.68 -10.51 -18.16
CA ALA A 437 -48.72 -11.50 -18.30
C ALA A 437 -50.04 -10.82 -18.71
N THR A 438 -50.56 -11.23 -19.87
CA THR A 438 -51.90 -10.87 -20.36
C THR A 438 -52.95 -11.33 -19.35
N ALA A 439 -53.81 -10.42 -18.92
CA ALA A 439 -54.95 -10.73 -18.06
C ALA A 439 -55.90 -11.71 -18.76
N SER A 440 -56.19 -12.84 -18.10
CA SER A 440 -57.18 -13.83 -18.53
C SER A 440 -58.59 -13.38 -18.14
N PRO A 441 -59.64 -13.59 -18.97
CA PRO A 441 -60.98 -13.06 -18.73
C PRO A 441 -61.73 -13.82 -17.63
N SER A 442 -62.54 -13.06 -16.89
CA SER A 442 -63.43 -13.50 -15.81
C SER A 442 -64.64 -14.29 -16.35
N PRO A 443 -65.14 -15.35 -15.67
CA PRO A 443 -66.31 -16.10 -16.12
C PRO A 443 -67.64 -15.43 -15.75
N THR A 444 -68.59 -15.53 -16.67
CA THR A 444 -70.01 -15.11 -16.60
C THR A 444 -70.81 -15.90 -15.55
N PRO A 445 -71.76 -15.29 -14.81
CA PRO A 445 -72.64 -16.00 -13.86
C PRO A 445 -73.92 -16.57 -14.50
N GLY A 446 -74.31 -17.78 -14.08
CA GLY A 446 -75.61 -18.42 -14.35
C GLY A 446 -76.71 -18.01 -13.36
N PRO A 447 -77.99 -18.36 -13.65
CA PRO A 447 -79.18 -17.68 -13.13
C PRO A 447 -79.65 -18.20 -11.74
N PRO A 448 -80.58 -17.47 -11.07
CA PRO A 448 -80.85 -17.62 -9.65
C PRO A 448 -81.91 -18.67 -9.33
N SER A 449 -81.79 -19.30 -8.16
CA SER A 449 -82.89 -19.99 -7.50
C SER A 449 -82.94 -19.58 -6.02
N GLU A 450 -84.15 -19.63 -5.50
CA GLU A 450 -84.74 -18.77 -4.48
C GLU A 450 -84.69 -19.40 -3.07
N ALA A 451 -84.93 -18.55 -2.07
CA ALA A 451 -85.36 -18.82 -0.70
C ALA A 451 -84.31 -18.96 0.45
N SER A 452 -84.30 -17.91 1.28
CA SER A 452 -84.00 -17.88 2.72
C SER A 452 -85.07 -18.68 3.53
N PRO A 453 -84.94 -18.96 4.87
CA PRO A 453 -84.20 -18.20 5.87
C PRO A 453 -83.36 -18.99 6.90
N SER A 454 -82.53 -18.23 7.64
CA SER A 454 -81.79 -18.62 8.85
C SER A 454 -82.74 -18.93 10.04
N PRO A 455 -82.32 -19.70 11.06
CA PRO A 455 -81.68 -19.04 12.21
C PRO A 455 -80.61 -19.87 12.99
N ALA A 456 -79.65 -19.12 13.54
CA ALA A 456 -79.00 -19.22 14.86
C ALA A 456 -78.72 -20.58 15.56
N GLY A 457 -77.44 -20.79 15.88
CA GLY A 457 -76.91 -21.68 16.94
C GLY A 457 -75.40 -21.88 16.74
N LYS A 458 -74.53 -21.34 17.61
CA LYS A 458 -73.97 -21.93 18.84
C LYS A 458 -72.65 -22.73 18.62
N GLN A 459 -71.67 -22.35 19.45
CA GLN A 459 -70.62 -23.17 20.11
C GLN A 459 -69.51 -23.79 19.23
N GLU A 460 -68.23 -23.43 19.40
CA GLU A 460 -67.30 -23.66 20.54
C GLU A 460 -66.57 -25.00 20.44
N SER A 461 -65.27 -24.93 20.13
CA SER A 461 -64.21 -25.84 20.60
C SER A 461 -62.85 -25.12 20.38
N SER A 462 -62.13 -24.60 21.38
CA SER A 462 -61.25 -25.29 22.35
C SER A 462 -60.50 -26.48 21.72
N ALA A 463 -59.17 -26.62 21.78
CA ALA A 463 -58.13 -25.85 22.44
C ALA A 463 -56.74 -26.27 21.91
N GLU A 464 -55.72 -25.53 22.40
CA GLU A 464 -54.32 -25.93 22.63
C GLU A 464 -53.32 -25.93 21.44
N HIS A 465 -52.12 -25.33 21.52
CA HIS A 465 -51.24 -24.99 22.65
C HIS A 465 -50.37 -23.73 22.35
N SER A 466 -50.06 -22.97 23.41
CA SER A 466 -49.33 -21.68 23.55
C SER A 466 -47.78 -21.86 23.41
N GLU A 467 -47.01 -20.96 22.77
CA GLU A 467 -46.24 -19.80 23.33
C GLU A 467 -45.32 -20.17 24.54
N HIS A 468 -44.09 -19.69 24.77
CA HIS A 468 -43.40 -18.43 24.44
C HIS A 468 -41.88 -18.50 24.82
N ALA A 469 -41.06 -17.64 24.19
CA ALA A 469 -39.80 -16.97 24.61
C ALA A 469 -38.68 -17.67 25.45
N GLU A 470 -37.39 -17.46 25.08
CA GLU A 470 -36.36 -16.78 25.93
C GLU A 470 -34.95 -16.60 25.24
N LYS A 471 -34.26 -15.53 25.68
CA LYS A 471 -32.91 -14.98 25.40
C LYS A 471 -31.70 -15.95 25.44
N ARG A 472 -30.64 -15.64 24.66
CA ARG A 472 -29.20 -15.93 24.96
C ARG A 472 -28.31 -14.81 24.36
N LYS A 473 -27.58 -13.98 25.12
CA LYS A 473 -26.31 -14.13 25.89
C LYS A 473 -25.02 -14.28 25.05
N HIS A 474 -24.12 -13.30 25.23
CA HIS A 474 -22.71 -13.23 24.81
C HIS A 474 -21.83 -14.34 25.45
N PRO A 475 -20.69 -14.72 24.83
CA PRO A 475 -19.68 -15.54 25.50
C PRO A 475 -18.55 -14.68 26.09
N GLN A 476 -18.17 -15.01 27.33
CA GLN A 476 -16.96 -14.57 28.03
C GLN A 476 -15.82 -15.58 27.81
N ILE A 477 -14.61 -15.03 27.80
CA ILE A 477 -13.30 -15.68 27.69
C ILE A 477 -12.92 -16.30 29.03
N THR A 478 -12.40 -17.53 29.01
CA THR A 478 -11.83 -18.23 30.17
C THR A 478 -10.31 -18.05 30.20
N GLN A 479 -9.78 -17.54 31.31
CA GLN A 479 -8.36 -17.59 31.66
C GLN A 479 -7.94 -19.01 32.04
N ILE A 480 -6.70 -19.36 31.69
CA ILE A 480 -5.97 -20.56 32.08
C ILE A 480 -4.83 -20.09 32.99
N ASP A 481 -4.65 -20.75 34.13
CA ASP A 481 -3.50 -20.58 35.01
C ASP A 481 -2.76 -21.92 35.15
N THR A 482 -1.44 -21.85 35.03
CA THR A 482 -0.36 -22.71 35.61
C THR A 482 -0.50 -24.23 35.59
N ASP A 483 0.25 -24.91 34.71
CA ASP A 483 1.62 -25.42 34.96
C ASP A 483 2.34 -25.71 33.62
#